data_AF-A0A965LDI1-F1
#
_entry.id   AF-A0A965LDI1-F1
#
_cell.length_a   1.000
_cell.length_b   1.000
_cell.length_c   1.000
_cell.angle_alpha   90.00
_cell.angle_beta   90.00
_cell.angle_gamma   90.00
#
_symmetry.space_group_name_H-M   'P 1'
#
loop_
_entity.id
_entity.type
_entity.pdbx_description
1 polymer ?
#
loop_
_entity_poly.entity_id
_entity_poly.type
_entity_poly.pdbx_seq_one_letter_code
_entity_poly.pdbx_strand_id
1 'polypeptide(L)'
;MLVGFDPNRLKPYGLTLGSVAGIAQVSGQIFTHYTVREERGQSKYAITSDEAAPCFYVKKALPPVLTLYAQNDMISRAEENQFFVATLKAAGHAENYSLRIDDRDHGSVGHNIRNLDDPARLAMLNFIAKECANR
;
A
#
# COMPACT_ATOMS: atom_id res chain seq x y z
N MET A 1 -5.98 -1.63 -0.01
CA MET A 1 -5.14 -1.38 -1.21
C MET A 1 -5.78 -1.92 -2.49
N LEU A 2 -6.02 -3.23 -2.61
CA LEU A 2 -6.50 -3.89 -3.85
C LEU A 2 -7.71 -3.21 -4.55
N VAL A 3 -8.73 -2.80 -3.79
CA VAL A 3 -9.92 -2.12 -4.33
C VAL A 3 -9.59 -0.83 -5.08
N GLY A 4 -8.60 -0.07 -4.62
CA GLY A 4 -8.19 1.18 -5.27
C GLY A 4 -7.21 1.01 -6.43
N PHE A 5 -6.75 -0.22 -6.70
CA PHE A 5 -5.80 -0.54 -7.76
C PHE A 5 -6.49 -1.22 -8.96
N ASP A 6 -7.55 -2.00 -8.69
CA ASP A 6 -8.28 -2.73 -9.72
C ASP A 6 -9.53 -1.97 -10.19
N PRO A 7 -9.58 -1.50 -11.45
CA PRO A 7 -10.76 -0.83 -11.99
C PRO A 7 -12.02 -1.71 -11.99
N ASN A 8 -11.88 -3.04 -12.06
CA ASN A 8 -13.03 -3.95 -12.06
C ASN A 8 -13.76 -3.98 -10.71
N ARG A 9 -13.06 -3.67 -9.61
CA ARG A 9 -13.67 -3.58 -8.27
C ARG A 9 -14.42 -2.27 -8.04
N LEU A 10 -14.09 -1.22 -8.80
CA LEU A 10 -14.71 0.10 -8.73
C LEU A 10 -15.93 0.23 -9.65
N LYS A 11 -15.85 -0.40 -10.83
CA LYS A 11 -16.87 -0.33 -11.90
C LYS A 11 -18.31 -0.63 -11.44
N PRO A 12 -18.60 -1.64 -10.58
CA PRO A 12 -19.96 -1.92 -10.12
C PRO A 12 -20.62 -0.76 -9.35
N TYR A 13 -19.82 0.17 -8.84
CA TYR A 13 -20.27 1.34 -8.08
C TYR A 13 -20.25 2.63 -8.92
N GLY A 14 -20.03 2.54 -10.24
CA GLY A 14 -19.89 3.71 -11.11
C GLY A 14 -18.61 4.51 -10.87
N LEU A 15 -17.62 3.93 -10.18
CA LEU A 15 -16.35 4.57 -9.85
C LEU A 15 -15.24 4.14 -10.82
N THR A 16 -14.26 5.02 -10.99
CA THR A 16 -13.04 4.76 -11.76
C THR A 16 -11.81 4.92 -10.85
N LEU A 17 -10.63 4.56 -11.33
CA LEU A 17 -9.39 4.85 -10.60
C LEU A 17 -9.26 6.35 -10.29
N GLY A 18 -9.69 7.23 -11.21
CA GLY A 18 -9.69 8.68 -10.98
C GLY A 18 -10.66 9.15 -9.88
N SER A 19 -11.63 8.32 -9.49
CA SER A 19 -12.50 8.61 -8.35
C SER A 19 -11.76 8.53 -7.01
N VAL A 20 -10.68 7.75 -6.94
CA VAL A 20 -9.86 7.57 -5.72
C VAL A 20 -8.85 8.72 -5.61
N ALA A 21 -8.90 9.47 -4.51
CA ALA A 21 -7.99 10.61 -4.28
C ALA A 21 -6.56 10.20 -4.00
N GLY A 22 -6.41 9.06 -3.35
CA GLY A 22 -5.11 8.51 -2.99
C GLY A 22 -5.30 7.29 -2.12
N ILE A 23 -4.22 6.53 -1.95
CA ILE A 23 -4.21 5.28 -1.19
C ILE A 23 -3.05 5.35 -0.21
N ALA A 24 -3.37 5.53 1.07
CA ALA A 24 -2.41 5.38 2.16
C ALA A 24 -2.50 3.94 2.69
N GLN A 25 -1.42 3.18 2.53
CA GLN A 25 -1.29 1.83 3.06
C GLN A 25 -0.25 1.81 4.18
N VAL A 26 -0.53 1.04 5.23
CA VAL A 26 0.32 0.91 6.40
C VAL A 26 0.70 -0.55 6.56
N SER A 27 1.98 -0.85 6.37
CA SER A 27 2.56 -2.17 6.49
C SER A 27 1.78 -3.25 5.71
N GLY A 28 1.33 -2.89 4.51
CA GLY A 28 0.47 -3.73 3.68
C GLY A 28 1.16 -4.99 3.19
N GLN A 29 0.37 -6.01 2.81
CA GLN A 29 0.84 -7.19 2.09
C GLN A 29 0.57 -6.91 0.61
N ILE A 30 1.64 -6.91 -0.20
CA ILE A 30 1.60 -6.41 -1.58
C ILE A 30 1.50 -7.57 -2.57
N PHE A 31 1.99 -8.75 -2.18
CA PHE A 31 1.78 -10.00 -2.89
C PHE A 31 0.42 -10.62 -2.52
N THR A 32 0.06 -11.74 -3.16
CA THR A 32 -1.16 -12.47 -2.82
C THR A 32 -1.11 -12.81 -1.33
N HIS A 33 -2.14 -12.42 -0.57
CA HIS A 33 -2.20 -12.61 0.88
C HIS A 33 -1.94 -14.10 1.23
N TYR A 34 -1.22 -14.39 2.31
CA TYR A 34 -0.87 -15.79 2.64
C TYR A 34 -2.12 -16.65 2.86
N THR A 35 -3.18 -16.09 3.44
CA THR A 35 -4.48 -16.80 3.57
C THR A 35 -5.04 -17.22 2.22
N VAL A 36 -4.99 -16.35 1.20
CA VAL A 36 -5.45 -16.70 -0.16
C VAL A 36 -4.55 -17.78 -0.78
N ARG A 37 -3.24 -17.73 -0.52
CA ARG A 37 -2.32 -18.80 -0.95
C ARG A 37 -2.64 -20.13 -0.27
N GLU A 38 -2.85 -20.13 1.04
CA GLU A 38 -3.22 -21.32 1.82
C GLU A 38 -4.55 -21.91 1.34
N GLU A 39 -5.57 -21.07 1.08
CA GLU A 39 -6.85 -21.48 0.50
C GLU A 39 -6.71 -22.12 -0.89
N ARG A 40 -5.67 -21.74 -1.65
CA ARG A 40 -5.31 -22.29 -2.97
C ARG A 40 -4.35 -23.48 -2.88
N GLY A 41 -4.08 -24.00 -1.68
CA GLY A 41 -3.17 -25.14 -1.46
C GLY A 41 -1.69 -24.79 -1.67
N GLN A 42 -1.34 -23.51 -1.69
CA GLN A 42 0.03 -23.04 -1.81
C GLN A 42 0.65 -22.83 -0.43
N SER A 43 1.98 -22.97 -0.35
CA SER A 43 2.72 -22.65 0.87
C SER A 43 2.55 -21.18 1.25
N LYS A 44 2.40 -20.88 2.54
CA LYS A 44 2.43 -19.50 3.06
C LYS A 44 3.73 -18.75 2.76
N TYR A 45 4.79 -19.47 2.37
CA TYR A 45 6.08 -18.91 1.97
C TYR A 45 6.25 -18.77 0.44
N ALA A 46 5.34 -19.34 -0.36
CA ALA A 46 5.39 -19.20 -1.81
C ALA A 46 5.09 -17.75 -2.20
N ILE A 47 5.89 -17.14 -3.06
CA ILE A 47 5.62 -15.77 -3.52
C ILE A 47 4.74 -15.85 -4.77
N THR A 48 3.51 -15.33 -4.67
CA THR A 48 2.56 -15.29 -5.78
C THR A 48 2.04 -13.86 -5.92
N SER A 49 1.91 -13.40 -7.16
CA SER A 49 1.33 -12.08 -7.47
C SER A 49 0.34 -12.24 -8.61
N ASP A 50 -0.94 -12.32 -8.27
CA ASP A 50 -2.05 -12.51 -9.21
C ASP A 50 -3.22 -11.56 -8.89
N GLU A 51 -4.43 -11.81 -9.39
CA GLU A 51 -5.60 -10.93 -9.22
C GLU A 51 -6.04 -10.70 -7.75
N ALA A 52 -5.47 -11.46 -6.81
CA ALA A 52 -5.63 -11.26 -5.37
C ALA A 52 -4.49 -10.45 -4.72
N ALA A 53 -3.53 -9.94 -5.51
CA ALA A 53 -2.38 -9.16 -5.07
C ALA A 53 -2.44 -7.70 -5.56
N PRO A 54 -2.23 -6.71 -4.70
CA PRO A 54 -2.06 -5.32 -5.14
C PRO A 54 -0.93 -5.13 -6.16
N CYS A 55 0.19 -5.84 -6.00
CA CYS A 55 1.36 -5.72 -6.87
C CYS A 55 1.07 -6.13 -8.33
N PHE A 56 0.08 -7.02 -8.54
CA PHE A 56 -0.37 -7.42 -9.88
C PHE A 56 -0.98 -6.27 -10.69
N TYR A 57 -1.53 -5.26 -10.01
CA TYR A 57 -2.21 -4.13 -10.64
C TYR A 57 -1.31 -2.89 -10.76
N VAL A 58 -0.01 -2.99 -10.46
CA VAL A 58 0.94 -1.88 -10.56
C VAL A 58 1.06 -1.40 -12.01
N LYS A 59 0.81 -0.11 -12.23
CA LYS A 59 0.90 0.56 -13.52
C LYS A 59 1.10 2.07 -13.34
N LYS A 60 1.53 2.76 -14.39
CA LYS A 60 1.71 4.23 -14.41
C LYS A 60 0.47 4.99 -13.91
N ALA A 61 -0.70 4.64 -14.45
CA ALA A 61 -1.97 5.30 -14.19
C ALA A 61 -2.71 4.66 -13.00
N LEU A 62 -2.15 4.83 -11.81
CA LEU A 62 -2.79 4.53 -10.52
C LEU A 62 -3.12 5.83 -9.79
N PRO A 63 -4.05 5.81 -8.81
CA PRO A 63 -4.18 6.89 -7.84
C PRO A 63 -2.86 7.10 -7.09
N PRO A 64 -2.60 8.31 -6.54
CA PRO A 64 -1.46 8.57 -5.66
C PRO A 64 -1.35 7.54 -4.54
N VAL A 65 -0.13 7.08 -4.24
CA VAL A 65 0.13 6.03 -3.26
C VAL A 65 1.08 6.53 -2.18
N LEU A 66 0.68 6.42 -0.91
CA LEU A 66 1.55 6.57 0.25
C LEU A 66 1.78 5.19 0.90
N THR A 67 3.03 4.76 0.96
CA THR A 67 3.49 3.53 1.61
C THR A 67 4.16 3.85 2.95
N LEU A 68 3.54 3.45 4.06
CA LEU A 68 4.11 3.53 5.40
C LEU A 68 4.47 2.13 5.88
N TYR A 69 5.66 1.94 6.43
CA TYR A 69 6.09 0.62 6.93
C TYR A 69 7.10 0.77 8.08
N ALA A 70 7.25 -0.26 8.90
CA ALA A 70 8.09 -0.18 10.10
C ALA A 70 9.53 -0.63 9.81
N GLN A 71 10.49 -0.16 10.61
CA GLN A 71 11.86 -0.67 10.58
C GLN A 71 11.95 -2.11 11.10
N ASN A 72 11.28 -2.42 12.20
CA ASN A 72 11.28 -3.74 12.84
C ASN A 72 9.93 -4.43 12.62
N ASP A 73 9.42 -4.35 11.40
CA ASP A 73 8.15 -4.93 10.99
C ASP A 73 8.15 -6.47 11.12
N MET A 74 7.03 -7.12 10.78
CA MET A 74 7.03 -8.57 10.58
C MET A 74 8.16 -8.98 9.63
N ILE A 75 8.76 -10.16 9.86
CA ILE A 75 9.82 -10.69 8.98
C ILE A 75 9.40 -10.56 7.52
N SER A 76 10.30 -10.03 6.68
CA SER A 76 10.14 -9.72 5.25
C SER A 76 9.17 -8.58 4.89
N ARG A 77 8.42 -8.03 5.83
CA ARG A 77 7.38 -7.02 5.54
C ARG A 77 7.94 -5.68 5.10
N ALA A 78 9.02 -5.23 5.74
CA ALA A 78 9.68 -4.00 5.36
C ALA A 78 10.25 -4.11 3.93
N GLU A 79 10.89 -5.24 3.61
CA GLU A 79 11.40 -5.56 2.29
C GLU A 79 10.28 -5.68 1.25
N GLU A 80 9.15 -6.28 1.61
CA GLU A 80 7.94 -6.36 0.75
C GLU A 80 7.47 -4.96 0.34
N ASN A 81 7.39 -4.04 1.31
CA ASN A 81 6.95 -2.67 1.06
C ASN A 81 7.98 -1.86 0.27
N GLN A 82 9.27 -2.07 0.53
CA GLN A 82 10.35 -1.48 -0.28
C GLN A 82 10.32 -1.97 -1.72
N PHE A 83 10.11 -3.27 -1.93
CA PHE A 83 9.94 -3.86 -3.25
C PHE A 83 8.77 -3.20 -3.99
N PHE A 84 7.62 -3.06 -3.33
CA PHE A 84 6.43 -2.44 -3.92
C PHE A 84 6.66 -0.98 -4.35
N VAL A 85 7.32 -0.18 -3.49
CA VAL A 85 7.70 1.21 -3.83
C VAL A 85 8.63 1.23 -5.05
N ALA A 86 9.59 0.31 -5.13
CA ALA A 86 10.47 0.19 -6.28
C ALA A 86 9.70 -0.25 -7.54
N THR A 87 8.73 -1.15 -7.44
CA THR A 87 7.89 -1.60 -8.55
C THR A 87 7.02 -0.46 -9.10
N LEU A 88 6.38 0.33 -8.22
CA LEU A 88 5.62 1.52 -8.62
C LEU A 88 6.51 2.50 -9.39
N LYS A 89 7.72 2.77 -8.89
CA LYS A 89 8.70 3.62 -9.57
C LYS A 89 9.10 3.06 -10.93
N ALA A 90 9.40 1.76 -11.01
CA ALA A 90 9.76 1.08 -12.26
C ALA A 90 8.63 1.12 -13.30
N ALA A 91 7.37 1.06 -12.86
CA ALA A 91 6.20 1.22 -13.72
C ALA A 91 5.93 2.68 -14.16
N GLY A 92 6.78 3.63 -13.76
CA GLY A 92 6.64 5.05 -14.08
C GLY A 92 5.52 5.75 -13.32
N HIS A 93 5.05 5.20 -12.20
CA HIS A 93 4.06 5.86 -11.35
C HIS A 93 4.75 6.96 -10.52
N ALA A 94 4.51 8.22 -10.91
CA ALA A 94 5.21 9.38 -10.34
C ALA A 94 4.73 9.76 -8.94
N GLU A 95 3.44 9.54 -8.63
CA GLU A 95 2.83 9.90 -7.35
C GLU A 95 2.97 8.78 -6.31
N ASN A 96 4.21 8.34 -6.14
CA ASN A 96 4.61 7.26 -5.25
C ASN A 96 5.43 7.82 -4.08
N TYR A 97 4.83 7.83 -2.89
CA TYR A 97 5.42 8.34 -1.66
C TYR A 97 5.66 7.18 -0.69
N SER A 98 6.74 7.25 0.08
CA SER A 98 7.03 6.25 1.09
C SER A 98 7.74 6.83 2.31
N LEU A 99 7.43 6.28 3.49
CA LEU A 99 8.14 6.60 4.71
C LEU A 99 8.30 5.32 5.56
N ARG A 100 9.56 4.96 5.83
CA ARG A 100 9.88 3.98 6.88
C ARG A 100 9.80 4.68 8.24
N ILE A 101 9.09 4.08 9.17
CA ILE A 101 9.01 4.56 10.56
C ILE A 101 10.00 3.75 11.40
N ASP A 102 11.04 4.44 11.87
CA ASP A 102 12.06 3.86 12.73
C ASP A 102 11.51 3.61 14.14
N ASP A 103 12.13 2.68 14.88
CA ASP A 103 11.72 2.29 16.24
C ASP A 103 10.23 1.90 16.37
N ARG A 104 9.72 1.25 15.30
CA ARG A 104 8.38 0.65 15.23
C ARG A 104 8.45 -0.79 14.78
N ASP A 105 7.39 -1.51 15.14
CA ASP A 105 7.03 -2.85 14.67
C ASP A 105 5.69 -2.82 13.92
N HIS A 106 5.23 -4.00 13.48
CA HIS A 106 3.99 -4.15 12.71
C HIS A 106 2.74 -3.61 13.41
N GLY A 107 2.65 -3.77 14.73
CA GLY A 107 1.50 -3.30 15.50
C GLY A 107 1.57 -1.80 15.75
N SER A 108 2.72 -1.34 16.21
CA SER A 108 2.96 0.05 16.61
C SER A 108 2.97 1.03 15.43
N VAL A 109 3.39 0.61 14.23
CA VAL A 109 3.31 1.47 13.03
C VAL A 109 1.88 1.84 12.65
N GLY A 110 0.90 0.98 12.97
CA GLY A 110 -0.53 1.28 12.80
C GLY A 110 -1.13 1.97 14.03
N HIS A 111 -0.91 1.39 15.21
CA HIS A 111 -1.55 1.85 16.45
C HIS A 111 -1.13 3.26 16.87
N ASN A 112 0.14 3.62 16.65
CA ASN A 112 0.67 4.91 17.10
C ASN A 112 0.28 6.07 16.18
N ILE A 113 -0.31 5.82 15.01
CA ILE A 113 -0.88 6.86 14.12
C ILE A 113 -1.92 7.73 14.86
N ARG A 114 -2.53 7.21 15.93
CA ARG A 114 -3.46 7.99 16.77
C ARG A 114 -2.78 9.14 17.53
N ASN A 115 -1.47 9.08 17.76
CA ASN A 115 -0.72 10.09 18.51
C ASN A 115 -0.44 11.30 17.61
N LEU A 116 -0.61 12.51 18.13
CA LEU A 116 -0.60 13.74 17.32
C LEU A 116 0.72 14.00 16.60
N ASP A 117 1.82 13.65 17.25
CA ASP A 117 3.21 13.84 16.84
C ASP A 117 3.80 12.62 16.12
N ASP A 118 3.04 11.55 15.93
CA ASP A 118 3.57 10.35 15.27
C ASP A 118 3.89 10.65 13.79
N PRO A 119 5.09 10.28 13.30
CA PRO A 119 5.51 10.58 11.93
C PRO A 119 4.60 9.96 10.87
N ALA A 120 4.01 8.78 11.12
CA ALA A 120 3.07 8.17 10.19
C ALA A 120 1.79 9.00 10.07
N ARG A 121 1.29 9.55 11.19
CA ARG A 121 0.13 10.46 11.21
C ARG A 121 0.41 11.72 10.40
N LEU A 122 1.56 12.36 10.64
CA LEU A 122 1.94 13.58 9.92
C LEU A 122 2.08 13.32 8.42
N ALA A 123 2.69 12.20 8.02
CA ALA A 123 2.79 11.80 6.62
C ALA A 123 1.40 11.59 5.98
N MET A 124 0.47 10.91 6.67
CA MET A 124 -0.90 10.73 6.18
C MET A 124 -1.65 12.04 6.02
N LEU A 125 -1.56 12.96 6.98
CA LEU A 125 -2.24 14.26 6.91
C LEU A 125 -1.66 15.13 5.79
N ASN A 126 -0.34 15.14 5.62
CA ASN A 126 0.31 15.86 4.54
C ASN A 126 -0.08 15.28 3.17
N PHE A 127 -0.16 13.96 3.06
CA PHE A 127 -0.63 13.29 1.86
C PHE A 127 -2.09 13.66 1.55
N ILE A 128 -3.00 13.58 2.52
CA ILE A 128 -4.40 14.00 2.35
C ILE A 128 -4.49 15.47 1.93
N ALA A 129 -3.78 16.37 2.62
CA ALA A 129 -3.79 17.80 2.31
C ALA A 129 -3.30 18.07 0.89
N LYS A 130 -2.25 17.37 0.45
CA LYS A 130 -1.73 17.44 -0.92
C LYS A 130 -2.77 16.99 -1.94
N GLU A 131 -3.39 15.83 -1.74
CA GLU A 131 -4.37 15.30 -2.70
C GLU A 131 -5.69 16.10 -2.72
N CYS A 132 -6.02 16.79 -1.63
CA CYS A 132 -7.13 17.76 -1.61
C CYS A 132 -6.79 19.04 -2.40
N ALA A 133 -5.54 19.50 -2.39
CA ALA A 133 -5.14 20.71 -3.10
C ALA A 133 -5.00 20.53 -4.63
N ASN A 134 -4.83 19.29 -5.08
CA ASN A 134 -4.67 18.94 -6.50
C ASN A 134 -5.99 18.64 -7.23
N ARG A 135 -7.13 18.81 -6.55
CA ARG A 135 -8.49 18.54 -7.06
C ARG A 135 -9.28 19.82 -7.27
#